data_AF-A0A8T5KSH2-F1
#
_entry.id   AF-A0A8T5KSH2-F1
#
_cell.length_a   1.000
_cell.length_b   1.000
_cell.length_c   1.000
_cell.angle_alpha   90.00
_cell.angle_beta   90.00
_cell.angle_gamma   90.00
#
_symmetry.space_group_name_H-M   'P 1'
#
loop_
_entity.id
_entity.type
_entity.pdbx_description
1 polymer ?
#
loop_
_entity_poly.entity_id
_entity_poly.type
_entity_poly.pdbx_seq_one_letter_code
_entity_poly.pdbx_strand_id
1 'polypeptide(L)'
;MDFFDLFRLKQKAEADNPRTVFYIIFEKVSILFVLLIILAVGLALELPSWGVALLVGLSLGPVVYGHYYFIYIRPVLKQQEG
;
A
#
# COMPACT_ATOMS: atom_id res chain seq x y z
N MET A 1 15.82 -19.92 -4.06
CA MET A 1 15.84 -18.73 -3.20
C MET A 1 14.44 -18.59 -2.67
N ASP A 2 14.24 -18.87 -1.38
CA ASP A 2 12.89 -19.02 -0.81
C ASP A 2 12.29 -17.67 -0.44
N PHE A 3 10.95 -17.59 -0.45
CA PHE A 3 10.18 -16.38 -0.11
C PHE A 3 10.62 -15.76 1.23
N PHE A 4 10.90 -16.59 2.23
CA PHE A 4 11.33 -16.13 3.55
C PHE A 4 12.76 -15.58 3.60
N ASP A 5 13.66 -16.05 2.73
CA ASP A 5 15.00 -15.49 2.60
C ASP A 5 14.97 -14.12 1.92
N LEU A 6 14.09 -13.95 0.94
CA LEU A 6 13.85 -12.64 0.32
C LEU A 6 13.32 -11.64 1.35
N PHE A 7 12.41 -12.08 2.22
CA PHE A 7 11.85 -11.26 3.30
C PHE A 7 12.92 -10.88 4.34
N ARG A 8 13.78 -11.81 4.74
CA ARG A 8 14.89 -11.55 5.68
C ARG A 8 15.96 -10.63 5.09
N LEU A 9 16.32 -10.77 3.82
CA LEU A 9 17.28 -9.89 3.16
C LEU A 9 16.73 -8.47 3.02
N LYS A 10 15.45 -8.33 2.64
CA LYS A 10 14.76 -7.04 2.65
C LYS A 10 14.80 -6.41 4.05
N GLN A 11 14.46 -7.18 5.09
CA GLN A 11 14.46 -6.72 6.47
C GLN A 11 15.85 -6.29 6.96
N LYS A 12 16.91 -7.01 6.56
CA LYS A 12 18.30 -6.68 6.91
C LYS A 12 18.80 -5.42 6.19
N ALA A 13 18.42 -5.21 4.93
CA ALA A 13 18.68 -3.97 4.20
C ALA A 13 17.85 -2.79 4.73
N GLU A 14 16.67 -3.05 5.29
CA GLU A 14 15.80 -2.08 5.96
C GLU A 14 16.42 -1.55 7.26
N ALA A 15 17.08 -2.42 8.03
CA ALA A 15 17.72 -2.06 9.30
C ALA A 15 18.96 -1.16 9.13
N ASP A 16 19.62 -1.20 7.97
CA ASP A 16 20.89 -0.51 7.73
C ASP A 16 20.72 0.95 7.28
N ASN A 17 19.50 1.38 6.91
CA ASN A 17 19.22 2.74 6.47
C ASN A 17 17.92 3.31 7.07
N PRO A 18 18.01 4.24 8.05
CA PRO A 18 16.84 4.80 8.72
C PRO A 18 15.91 5.55 7.75
N ARG A 19 16.41 6.13 6.65
CA ARG A 19 15.56 6.79 5.65
C ARG A 19 14.63 5.79 4.96
N THR A 20 15.09 4.56 4.72
CA THR A 20 14.29 3.49 4.11
C THR A 20 13.11 3.11 5.00
N VAL A 21 13.33 3.04 6.32
CA VAL A 21 12.27 2.78 7.31
C VAL A 21 11.19 3.87 7.26
N PHE A 22 11.59 5.16 7.21
CA PHE A 22 10.64 6.27 7.10
C PHE A 22 9.78 6.17 5.83
N TYR A 23 10.38 5.88 4.67
CA TYR A 23 9.63 5.75 3.42
C TYR A 23 8.62 4.59 3.46
N ILE A 24 8.99 3.47 4.08
CA ILE A 24 8.11 2.31 4.17
C ILE A 24 6.95 2.56 5.14
N ILE A 25 7.21 3.19 6.29
CA ILE A 25 6.14 3.59 7.21
C ILE A 25 5.21 4.58 6.52
N PHE A 26 5.77 5.59 5.85
CA PHE A 26 4.98 6.60 5.15
C PHE A 26 4.08 5.96 4.08
N GLU A 27 4.59 4.99 3.33
CA GLU A 27 3.81 4.22 2.36
C GLU A 27 2.64 3.47 2.99
N LYS A 28 2.84 2.82 4.15
CA LYS A 28 1.74 2.14 4.84
C LYS A 28 0.73 3.13 5.41
N VAL A 29 1.19 4.25 5.94
CA VAL A 29 0.33 5.32 6.46
C VAL A 29 -0.51 5.93 5.33
N SER A 30 0.05 6.18 4.16
CA SER A 30 -0.71 6.72 3.02
C SER A 30 -1.75 5.75 2.48
N ILE A 31 -1.48 4.44 2.45
CA ILE A 31 -2.50 3.42 2.13
C ILE A 31 -3.65 3.48 3.15
N LEU A 32 -3.34 3.49 4.45
CA LEU A 32 -4.34 3.56 5.51
C LEU A 32 -5.13 4.87 5.45
N PHE A 33 -4.49 5.99 5.11
CA PHE A 33 -5.14 7.27 4.97
C PHE A 33 -6.16 7.29 3.83
N VAL A 34 -5.83 6.70 2.68
CA VAL A 34 -6.78 6.57 1.56
C VAL A 34 -7.96 5.67 1.94
N LEU A 35 -7.72 4.54 2.60
CA LEU A 35 -8.80 3.66 3.07
C LEU A 35 -9.68 4.34 4.12
N LEU A 36 -9.11 5.18 4.98
CA LEU A 36 -9.86 5.98 5.94
C LEU A 36 -10.78 6.99 5.25
N ILE A 37 -10.32 7.63 4.17
CA ILE A 37 -11.16 8.51 3.35
C ILE A 37 -12.31 7.71 2.73
N ILE A 38 -12.04 6.53 2.18
CA ILE A 38 -13.09 5.67 1.58
C ILE A 38 -14.13 5.26 2.63
N LEU A 39 -13.68 4.90 3.84
CA LEU A 39 -14.57 4.65 4.98
C LEU A 39 -15.42 5.89 5.30
N ALA A 40 -14.79 7.06 5.42
CA ALA A 40 -15.48 8.31 5.71
C ALA A 40 -16.52 8.67 4.65
N VAL A 41 -16.23 8.44 3.37
CA VAL A 41 -17.19 8.61 2.27
C VAL A 41 -18.37 7.65 2.43
N GLY A 42 -18.14 6.37 2.73
CA GLY A 42 -19.21 5.41 2.96
C GLY A 42 -20.14 5.82 4.11
N LEU A 43 -19.56 6.36 5.20
CA LEU A 43 -20.31 6.88 6.33
C LEU A 43 -21.07 8.18 5.98
N ALA A 44 -20.44 9.09 5.24
CA ALA A 44 -21.05 10.36 4.82
C ALA A 44 -22.23 10.16 3.84
N LEU A 45 -22.24 9.05 3.11
CA LEU A 45 -23.35 8.64 2.24
C LEU A 45 -24.43 7.85 2.99
N GLU A 46 -24.32 7.70 4.31
CA GLU A 46 -25.26 6.97 5.15
C GLU A 46 -25.52 5.52 4.68
N LEU A 47 -24.49 4.88 4.10
CA LEU A 47 -24.62 3.50 3.63
C LEU A 47 -24.90 2.57 4.82
N PRO A 48 -25.70 1.50 4.61
CA PRO A 48 -25.87 0.49 5.63
C PRO A 48 -24.52 -0.17 5.95
N SER A 49 -24.37 -0.71 7.16
CA SER A 49 -23.10 -1.27 7.66
C SER A 49 -22.46 -2.29 6.70
N TRP A 50 -23.26 -3.15 6.08
CA TRP A 50 -22.79 -4.11 5.08
C TRP A 50 -22.29 -3.44 3.79
N GLY A 51 -22.91 -2.32 3.39
CA GLY A 51 -22.51 -1.53 2.23
C GLY A 51 -21.16 -0.82 2.45
N VAL A 52 -20.96 -0.25 3.65
CA VAL A 52 -19.66 0.31 4.06
C VAL A 52 -18.58 -0.77 4.08
N ALA A 53 -18.88 -1.96 4.63
CA ALA A 53 -17.96 -3.07 4.68
C ALA A 53 -17.55 -3.56 3.27
N LEU A 54 -18.50 -3.65 2.34
CA LEU A 54 -18.21 -3.96 0.94
C LEU A 54 -17.37 -2.86 0.28
N LEU A 55 -17.69 -1.59 0.48
CA LEU A 55 -16.95 -0.46 -0.09
C LEU A 55 -15.48 -0.50 0.34
N VAL A 56 -15.23 -0.60 1.64
CA VAL A 56 -13.87 -0.66 2.18
C VAL A 56 -13.17 -1.95 1.75
N GLY A 57 -13.84 -3.11 1.89
CA GLY A 57 -13.29 -4.42 1.55
C GLY A 57 -12.88 -4.54 0.09
N LEU A 58 -13.75 -4.12 -0.84
CA LEU A 58 -13.45 -4.13 -2.28
C LEU A 58 -12.38 -3.11 -2.66
N SER A 59 -12.23 -2.02 -1.90
CA SER A 59 -11.20 -1.00 -2.15
C SER A 59 -9.79 -1.42 -1.73
N LEU A 60 -9.65 -2.40 -0.81
CA LEU A 60 -8.34 -2.85 -0.32
C LEU A 60 -7.39 -3.24 -1.46
N GLY A 61 -7.84 -4.11 -2.36
CA GLY A 61 -7.03 -4.58 -3.48
C GLY A 61 -6.54 -3.44 -4.39
N PRO A 62 -7.45 -2.64 -4.97
CA PRO A 62 -7.09 -1.52 -5.84
C PRO A 62 -6.21 -0.45 -5.17
N VAL A 63 -6.49 -0.07 -3.92
CA VAL A 63 -5.70 0.95 -3.21
C VAL A 63 -4.27 0.45 -2.98
N VAL A 64 -4.13 -0.77 -2.46
CA VAL A 64 -2.83 -1.38 -2.20
C VAL A 64 -2.06 -1.59 -3.51
N TYR A 65 -2.71 -2.14 -4.53
CA TYR A 65 -2.11 -2.34 -5.85
C TYR A 65 -1.66 -1.01 -6.47
N GLY A 66 -2.52 0.01 -6.47
CA GLY A 66 -2.18 1.33 -7.01
C GLY A 66 -0.96 1.91 -6.31
N HIS A 67 -0.90 1.83 -4.99
CA HIS A 67 0.23 2.34 -4.22
C HIS A 67 1.55 1.64 -4.56
N TYR A 68 1.54 0.31 -4.65
CA TYR A 68 2.72 -0.46 -5.05
C TYR A 68 3.09 -0.24 -6.52
N TYR A 69 2.10 -0.11 -7.39
CA TYR A 69 2.31 0.13 -8.81
C TYR A 69 3.06 1.44 -9.04
N PHE A 70 2.64 2.54 -8.40
CA PHE A 70 3.29 3.83 -8.57
C PHE A 70 4.70 3.90 -7.99
N ILE A 71 4.95 3.24 -6.85
CA ILE A 71 6.23 3.35 -6.13
C ILE A 71 7.26 2.35 -6.64
N TYR A 72 6.87 1.13 -6.95
CA TYR A 72 7.82 0.05 -7.25
C TYR A 72 7.76 -0.42 -8.69
N ILE A 73 6.57 -0.57 -9.27
CA ILE A 73 6.43 -1.18 -10.61
C ILE A 73 6.72 -0.17 -11.72
N ARG A 74 6.04 0.97 -11.70
CA ARG A 74 6.14 2.01 -12.73
C ARG A 74 7.57 2.53 -12.93
N PRO A 75 8.37 2.83 -11.87
CA PRO A 75 9.72 3.33 -12.06
C PRO A 75 10.64 2.30 -12.74
N VAL A 76 10.49 1.02 -12.40
CA VAL A 76 11.27 -0.07 -13.02
C VAL A 76 10.90 -0.25 -14.48
N LEU A 77 9.60 -0.24 -14.82
CA LEU A 77 9.15 -0.30 -16.22
C LEU A 77 9.73 0.86 -17.04
N LYS A 78 9.69 2.08 -16.50
CA LYS A 78 10.26 3.26 -17.16
C LYS A 78 11.78 3.19 -17.37
N GLN A 79 12.51 2.49 -16.50
CA GLN A 79 13.96 2.28 -16.65
C GLN A 79 14.29 1.23 -17.72
N GLN A 80 13.36 0.31 -18.02
CA GLN A 80 13.53 -0.72 -19.05
C GLN A 80 13.15 -0.23 -20.46
N GLU A 81 12.38 0.86 -20.55
CA GLU A 81 11.96 1.48 -21.82
C GLU A 81 13.02 2.44 -22.41
N GLY A 82 14.09 2.74 -21.68
CA GLY A 82 15.22 3.58 -22.12
C GLY A 82 16.47 2.77 -22.42
#